data_AF-A0AAV0ZSW0-F1
#
_entry.id   AF-A0AAV0ZSW0-F1
#
_cell.length_a   1.000
_cell.length_b   1.000
_cell.length_c   1.000
_cell.angle_alpha   90.00
_cell.angle_beta   90.00
_cell.angle_gamma   90.00
#
_symmetry.space_group_name_H-M   'P 1'
#
loop_
_entity.id
_entity.type
_entity.pdbx_description
1 polymer ?
#
loop_
_entity_poly.entity_id
_entity_poly.type
_entity_poly.pdbx_seq_one_letter_code
_entity_poly.pdbx_strand_id
1 'polypeptide(L)'
;MAKEIEIIYEEEYVLNSRGMKLLATKWIPANENPKALVFMCHGYAMECSITMNSTARRLVKGGYAVYGIDYEGHGKSDGLAGLVMNFDDVIDDCFTHFSKICG
;
A
#
# COMPACT_ATOMS: atom_id res chain seq x y z
N MET A 1 -29.97 -6.10 7.59
CA MET A 1 -28.87 -5.26 8.15
C MET A 1 -27.65 -5.46 7.28
N ALA A 2 -26.92 -4.41 6.90
CA ALA A 2 -25.65 -4.59 6.20
C ALA A 2 -24.68 -5.31 7.15
N LYS A 3 -24.04 -6.37 6.68
CA LYS A 3 -23.01 -7.09 7.46
C LYS A 3 -21.84 -6.15 7.68
N GLU A 4 -21.39 -6.01 8.92
CA GLU A 4 -20.25 -5.16 9.24
C GLU A 4 -18.95 -5.87 8.81
N ILE A 5 -18.17 -5.20 7.96
CA ILE A 5 -16.87 -5.71 7.51
C ILE A 5 -15.83 -5.23 8.52
N GLU A 6 -15.24 -6.18 9.24
CA GLU A 6 -14.07 -5.96 10.07
C GLU A 6 -12.83 -5.84 9.17
N ILE A 7 -11.93 -4.90 9.50
CA ILE A 7 -10.77 -4.57 8.68
C ILE A 7 -9.51 -5.01 9.42
N ILE A 8 -8.78 -5.95 8.83
CA ILE A 8 -7.39 -6.24 9.22
C ILE A 8 -6.52 -5.16 8.62
N TYR A 9 -5.74 -4.50 9.48
CA TYR A 9 -4.76 -3.47 9.12
C TYR A 9 -3.38 -3.95 9.54
N GLU A 10 -2.45 -4.00 8.60
CA GLU A 10 -1.06 -4.38 8.87
C GLU A 10 -0.10 -3.51 8.07
N GLU A 11 1.06 -3.24 8.68
CA GLU A 11 2.21 -2.60 8.06
C GLU A 11 3.38 -3.58 8.12
N GLU A 12 4.16 -3.68 7.05
CA GLU A 12 5.39 -4.44 7.00
C GLU A 12 6.46 -3.73 6.17
N TYR A 13 7.72 -3.96 6.50
CA TYR A 13 8.81 -3.48 5.67
C TYR A 13 9.16 -4.52 4.61
N VAL A 14 9.18 -4.09 3.35
CA VAL A 14 9.69 -4.87 2.23
C VAL A 14 11.00 -4.28 1.73
N LEU A 15 11.90 -5.13 1.23
CA LEU A 15 13.13 -4.66 0.58
C LEU A 15 12.91 -4.54 -0.91
N ASN A 16 13.28 -3.39 -1.48
CA ASN A 16 13.35 -3.23 -2.93
C ASN A 16 14.67 -3.78 -3.51
N SER A 17 14.81 -3.72 -4.84
CA SER A 17 15.99 -4.24 -5.57
C SER A 17 17.29 -3.51 -5.21
N ARG A 18 17.19 -2.30 -4.64
CA ARG A 18 18.31 -1.45 -4.23
C ARG A 18 18.65 -1.60 -2.74
N GLY A 19 17.93 -2.46 -2.01
CA GLY A 19 18.17 -2.76 -0.60
C GLY A 19 17.55 -1.76 0.39
N MET A 20 16.66 -0.88 -0.07
CA MET A 20 15.93 0.08 0.76
C MET A 20 14.70 -0.56 1.39
N LYS A 21 14.43 -0.25 2.65
CA LYS A 21 13.20 -0.67 3.34
C LYS A 21 12.05 0.25 2.96
N LEU A 22 11.03 -0.32 2.36
CA LEU A 22 9.80 0.38 2.01
C LEU A 22 8.65 -0.09 2.89
N LEU A 23 7.83 0.83 3.38
CA LEU A 23 6.65 0.47 4.15
C LEU A 23 5.53 0.02 3.21
N ALA A 24 5.21 -1.27 3.25
CA ALA A 24 3.99 -1.81 2.66
C ALA A 24 2.86 -1.79 3.70
N THR A 25 1.66 -1.42 3.26
CA THR A 25 0.47 -1.40 4.12
C THR A 25 -0.67 -2.15 3.44
N LYS A 26 -1.43 -2.93 4.21
CA LYS A 26 -2.63 -3.61 3.73
C LYS A 26 -3.84 -3.36 4.62
N TRP A 27 -5.00 -3.27 3.97
CA TRP A 27 -6.32 -3.25 4.57
C TRP A 27 -7.14 -4.34 3.90
N ILE A 28 -7.47 -5.41 4.62
CA ILE A 28 -8.20 -6.55 4.06
C ILE A 28 -9.44 -6.89 4.88
N PRO A 29 -10.52 -7.38 4.26
CA PRO A 29 -11.70 -7.84 4.99
C PRO A 29 -11.36 -9.06 5.84
N ALA A 30 -11.64 -9.01 7.15
CA ALA A 30 -11.32 -10.09 8.09
C ALA A 30 -12.24 -11.31 7.95
N ASN A 31 -13.48 -11.07 7.52
CA ASN A 31 -14.59 -12.01 7.61
C ASN A 31 -15.24 -12.34 6.25
N GLU A 32 -14.60 -11.94 5.14
CA GLU A 32 -15.08 -12.14 3.77
C GLU A 32 -13.92 -12.27 2.78
N ASN A 33 -14.15 -12.96 1.67
CA ASN A 33 -13.22 -12.99 0.54
C ASN A 33 -13.33 -11.69 -0.26
N PRO A 34 -12.21 -11.05 -0.65
CA PRO A 34 -12.24 -9.82 -1.42
C PRO A 34 -12.76 -10.06 -2.84
N LYS A 35 -13.58 -9.12 -3.34
CA LYS A 35 -14.13 -9.11 -4.72
C LYS A 35 -13.06 -8.86 -5.77
N ALA A 36 -12.08 -8.04 -5.41
CA ALA A 36 -10.91 -7.71 -6.20
C ALA A 36 -9.82 -7.13 -5.29
N LEU A 37 -8.60 -7.05 -5.83
CA LEU A 37 -7.48 -6.34 -5.25
C LEU A 37 -7.47 -4.89 -5.74
N VAL A 38 -7.13 -3.96 -4.86
CA VAL A 38 -6.91 -2.55 -5.20
C VAL A 38 -5.52 -2.15 -4.72
N PHE A 39 -4.70 -1.66 -5.65
CA PHE A 39 -3.35 -1.18 -5.37
C PHE A 39 -3.35 0.34 -5.38
N MET A 40 -2.90 0.94 -4.29
CA MET A 40 -2.86 2.38 -4.08
C MET A 40 -1.45 2.91 -4.32
N CYS A 41 -1.33 3.83 -5.26
CA CYS A 41 -0.12 4.62 -5.52
C CYS A 41 -0.36 6.04 -4.96
N HIS A 42 0.40 6.44 -3.94
CA HIS A 42 0.23 7.77 -3.34
C HIS A 42 0.85 8.88 -4.21
N GLY A 43 0.49 10.13 -3.93
CA GLY A 43 1.05 11.32 -4.59
C GLY A 43 2.39 11.78 -3.98
N TYR A 44 3.01 12.77 -4.58
CA TYR A 44 4.23 13.39 -4.05
C TYR A 44 3.98 14.01 -2.66
N ALA A 45 4.93 13.83 -1.74
CA ALA A 45 4.84 14.27 -0.34
C ALA A 45 3.63 13.69 0.45
N MET A 46 3.11 12.53 0.01
CA MET A 46 2.08 11.75 0.71
C MET A 46 2.63 10.38 1.15
N GLU A 47 1.78 9.56 1.76
CA GLU A 47 2.06 8.15 2.10
C GLU A 47 0.76 7.32 2.18
N CYS A 48 0.84 6.00 2.21
CA CYS A 48 -0.33 5.13 2.19
C CYS A 48 -1.01 5.00 3.56
N SER A 49 -0.25 4.85 4.64
CA SER A 49 -0.73 4.42 5.96
C SER A 49 -1.65 5.44 6.66
N ILE A 50 -1.48 6.74 6.41
CA ILE A 50 -2.22 7.84 7.04
C ILE A 50 -3.10 8.57 6.01
N THR A 51 -2.52 9.16 4.96
CA THR A 51 -3.20 10.04 4.01
C THR A 51 -4.15 9.30 3.08
N MET A 52 -3.93 7.99 2.86
CA MET A 52 -4.84 7.14 2.06
C MET A 52 -5.74 6.23 2.91
N ASN A 53 -5.57 6.21 4.24
CA ASN A 53 -6.21 5.27 5.15
C ASN A 53 -7.75 5.29 5.07
N SER A 54 -8.34 6.49 5.03
CA SER A 54 -9.79 6.65 4.98
C SER A 54 -10.39 6.07 3.68
N THR A 55 -9.73 6.31 2.55
CA THR A 55 -10.09 5.74 1.24
C THR A 55 -9.91 4.23 1.23
N ALA A 56 -8.79 3.71 1.75
CA ALA A 56 -8.55 2.27 1.84
C ALA A 56 -9.66 1.58 2.67
N ARG A 57 -9.97 2.10 3.86
CA ARG A 57 -11.04 1.56 4.71
C ARG A 57 -12.42 1.64 4.05
N ARG A 58 -12.71 2.70 3.30
CA ARG A 58 -13.96 2.85 2.53
C ARG A 58 -14.09 1.76 1.47
N LEU A 59 -12.99 1.42 0.79
CA LEU A 59 -12.92 0.37 -0.22
C LEU A 59 -13.03 -1.03 0.41
N VAL A 60 -12.39 -1.27 1.55
CA VAL A 60 -12.57 -2.55 2.28
C VAL A 60 -14.02 -2.76 2.70
N LYS A 61 -14.69 -1.71 3.19
CA LYS A 61 -16.14 -1.75 3.46
C LYS A 61 -16.98 -1.96 2.19
N GLY A 62 -16.42 -1.75 1.01
CA GLY A 62 -17.01 -2.10 -0.29
C GLY A 62 -16.77 -3.55 -0.72
N GLY A 63 -15.96 -4.30 0.02
CA GLY A 63 -15.60 -5.70 -0.23
C GLY A 63 -14.32 -5.89 -1.05
N TYR A 64 -13.40 -4.92 -1.06
CA TYR A 64 -12.09 -5.02 -1.73
C TYR A 64 -10.97 -5.28 -0.74
N ALA A 65 -9.90 -5.97 -1.16
CA ALA A 65 -8.64 -5.98 -0.42
C ALA A 65 -7.75 -4.87 -0.99
N VAL A 66 -7.21 -4.02 -0.11
CA VAL A 66 -6.47 -2.81 -0.50
C VAL A 66 -5.04 -2.91 0.00
N TYR A 67 -4.09 -2.57 -0.87
CA TYR A 67 -2.66 -2.59 -0.58
C TYR A 67 -2.02 -1.29 -1.06
N GLY A 68 -0.98 -0.85 -0.39
CA GLY A 68 -0.17 0.30 -0.77
C GLY A 68 1.27 0.11 -0.33
N ILE A 69 2.16 0.88 -0.95
CA ILE A 69 3.58 0.92 -0.61
C ILE A 69 4.05 2.38 -0.64
N ASP A 70 4.76 2.79 0.41
CA ASP A 70 5.38 4.11 0.48
C ASP A 70 6.65 4.12 -0.38
N TYR A 71 6.79 5.11 -1.25
CA TYR A 71 7.97 5.25 -2.10
C TYR A 71 9.22 5.61 -1.30
N GLU A 72 10.40 5.44 -1.89
CA GLU A 72 11.63 5.98 -1.32
C GLU A 72 11.47 7.49 -0.99
N GLY A 73 11.98 7.87 0.18
CA GLY A 73 11.89 9.24 0.68
C GLY A 73 10.49 9.70 1.09
N HIS A 74 9.51 8.80 1.16
CA HIS A 74 8.13 9.10 1.53
C HIS A 74 7.66 8.26 2.72
N GLY A 75 6.71 8.80 3.49
CA GLY A 75 6.12 8.10 4.62
C GLY A 75 7.15 7.57 5.62
N LYS A 76 7.12 6.26 5.86
CA LYS A 76 8.09 5.57 6.75
C LYS A 76 9.15 4.79 5.97
N SER A 77 9.21 4.93 4.65
CA SER A 77 10.21 4.28 3.81
C SER A 77 11.58 4.96 3.93
N ASP A 78 12.63 4.19 3.68
CA ASP A 78 14.00 4.70 3.59
C ASP A 78 14.14 5.73 2.46
N GLY A 79 15.17 6.57 2.55
CA GLY A 79 15.52 7.58 1.54
C GLY A 79 15.54 9.00 2.09
N LEU A 80 16.01 9.95 1.29
CA LEU A 80 15.97 11.36 1.66
C LEU A 80 14.54 11.90 1.48
N ALA A 81 13.99 12.55 2.50
CA ALA A 81 12.61 13.03 2.49
C ALA A 81 12.27 13.86 1.24
N GLY A 82 11.28 13.39 0.47
CA GLY A 82 10.80 14.01 -0.76
C GLY A 82 11.70 13.83 -1.99
N LEU A 83 12.84 13.13 -1.89
CA LEU A 83 13.72 12.91 -3.04
C LEU A 83 13.29 11.66 -3.80
N VAL A 84 12.87 11.84 -5.05
CA VAL A 84 12.73 10.77 -6.03
C VAL A 84 13.84 10.92 -7.05
N MET A 85 14.85 10.04 -6.99
CA MET A 85 16.02 10.10 -7.89
C MET A 85 15.66 9.69 -9.32
N ASN A 86 14.80 8.69 -9.47
CA ASN A 86 14.30 8.19 -10.74
C ASN A 86 12.86 7.71 -10.54
N PHE A 87 11.97 8.08 -11.46
CA PHE A 87 10.57 7.65 -11.40
C PHE A 87 10.40 6.18 -11.80
N ASP A 88 11.29 5.64 -12.65
CA ASP A 88 11.26 4.22 -13.01
C ASP A 88 11.48 3.32 -11.78
N ASP A 89 12.30 3.76 -10.82
CA ASP A 89 12.50 3.03 -9.56
C ASP A 89 11.19 2.91 -8.75
N VAL A 90 10.35 3.96 -8.76
CA VAL A 90 9.03 3.94 -8.12
C VAL A 90 8.11 2.94 -8.80
N ILE A 91 8.13 2.93 -10.14
CA ILE A 91 7.33 1.99 -10.95
C ILE A 91 7.77 0.55 -10.65
N ASP A 92 9.07 0.28 -10.66
CA ASP A 92 9.64 -1.04 -10.43
C ASP A 92 9.32 -1.57 -9.03
N ASP A 93 9.39 -0.71 -8.01
CA ASP A 93 9.04 -1.06 -6.63
C ASP A 93 7.57 -1.43 -6.49
N CYS A 94 6.68 -0.58 -7.04
CA CYS A 94 5.24 -0.83 -7.06
C CYS A 94 4.92 -2.12 -7.81
N PHE A 95 5.46 -2.28 -9.02
CA PHE A 95 5.25 -3.45 -9.86
C PHE A 95 5.72 -4.73 -9.16
N THR A 96 6.93 -4.71 -8.59
CA THR A 96 7.52 -5.86 -7.90
C THR A 96 6.71 -6.23 -6.66
N HIS A 97 6.28 -5.24 -5.86
CA HIS A 97 5.49 -5.49 -4.66
C HIS A 97 4.09 -6.01 -5.01
N PHE A 98 3.36 -5.35 -5.90
CA PHE A 98 1.99 -5.72 -6.23
C PHE A 98 1.89 -7.03 -7.00
N SER A 99 2.85 -7.33 -7.88
CA SER A 99 2.88 -8.62 -8.59
C SER A 99 3.01 -9.82 -7.64
N LYS A 100 3.77 -9.68 -6.54
CA LYS A 100 3.88 -10.73 -5.50
C LYS A 100 2.56 -11.00 -4.77
N ILE A 101 1.65 -10.02 -4.75
CA ILE A 101 0.33 -10.15 -4.11
C ILE A 101 -0.68 -10.80 -5.06
N CYS A 102 -0.59 -10.50 -6.37
CA CYS A 102 -1.50 -11.05 -7.38
C CYS A 102 -1.32 -12.55 -7.66
N GLY A 103 -0.11 -13.09 -7.45
CA GLY A 103 0.26 -14.44 -7.86
C GLY A 103 0.98 -14.48 -9.20
#